data_AF-A0A0S8D0N1-F1
#
_entry.id   AF-A0A0S8D0N1-F1
#
_cell.length_a   1.000
_cell.length_b   1.000
_cell.length_c   1.000
_cell.angle_alpha   90.00
_cell.angle_beta   90.00
_cell.angle_gamma   90.00
#
_symmetry.space_group_name_H-M   'P 1'
#
loop_
_entity.id
_entity.type
_entity.pdbx_description
1 polymer ?
#
loop_
_entity_poly.entity_id
_entity_poly.type
_entity_poly.pdbx_seq_one_letter_code
_entity_poly.pdbx_strand_id
1 'polypeptide(L)'
;MKRILLVIAVLSLAVITQQLAFAESAPQEGPAFTVARLVIAGSIEDREPVGIVDAFSSSTEKVYCFLEATDIAEDTTVSFVWYA
;
A
#
# COMPACT_ATOMS: atom_id res chain seq x y z
N MET A 1 -42.82 -23.79 26.22
CA MET A 1 -41.69 -24.17 25.34
C MET A 1 -41.63 -23.35 24.05
N LYS A 2 -42.70 -23.31 23.21
CA LYS A 2 -42.73 -22.48 21.97
C LYS A 2 -42.41 -20.99 22.17
N ARG A 3 -42.92 -20.36 23.23
CA ARG A 3 -42.67 -18.93 23.54
C ARG A 3 -41.22 -18.65 23.95
N ILE A 4 -40.58 -19.60 24.65
CA ILE A 4 -39.17 -19.50 25.08
C ILE A 4 -38.25 -19.63 23.87
N LEU A 5 -38.56 -20.56 22.95
CA LEU A 5 -37.84 -20.73 21.69
C LEU A 5 -37.91 -19.47 20.81
N LEU A 6 -39.07 -18.81 20.77
CA LEU A 6 -39.28 -17.58 20.00
C LEU A 6 -38.46 -16.40 20.54
N VAL A 7 -38.37 -16.27 21.87
CA VAL A 7 -37.57 -15.22 22.52
C VAL A 7 -36.08 -15.42 22.26
N ILE A 8 -35.59 -16.66 22.32
CA ILE A 8 -34.19 -16.98 22.02
C ILE A 8 -33.87 -16.65 20.56
N ALA A 9 -34.75 -17.01 19.61
CA ALA A 9 -34.55 -16.72 18.19
C ALA A 9 -34.50 -15.22 17.88
N VAL A 10 -35.30 -14.40 18.58
CA VAL A 10 -35.28 -12.94 18.41
C VAL A 10 -34.01 -12.33 19.01
N LEU A 11 -33.56 -12.83 20.17
CA LEU A 11 -32.31 -12.40 20.80
C LEU A 11 -31.08 -12.73 19.95
N SER A 12 -31.01 -13.94 19.37
CA SER A 12 -29.90 -14.29 18.48
C SER A 12 -29.93 -13.50 17.17
N LEU A 13 -31.11 -13.18 16.63
CA LEU A 13 -31.21 -12.32 15.45
C LEU A 13 -30.75 -10.87 15.73
N ALA A 14 -31.05 -10.34 16.91
CA ALA A 14 -30.61 -9.00 17.32
C ALA A 14 -29.07 -8.90 17.46
N VAL A 15 -28.41 -9.94 17.97
CA VAL A 15 -26.94 -9.98 18.09
C VAL A 15 -26.26 -10.04 16.72
N ILE A 16 -26.83 -10.78 15.75
CA ILE A 16 -26.31 -10.86 14.38
C ILE A 16 -26.38 -9.49 13.68
N THR A 17 -27.45 -8.73 13.89
CA THR A 17 -27.58 -7.38 13.30
C THR A 17 -26.56 -6.38 13.84
N GLN A 18 -26.10 -6.54 15.09
CA GLN A 18 -25.08 -5.66 15.69
C GLN A 18 -23.67 -5.96 15.16
N GLN A 19 -23.36 -7.22 14.84
CA GLN A 19 -22.04 -7.61 14.32
C GLN A 19 -21.77 -7.11 12.89
N LEU A 20 -22.82 -6.93 12.09
CA LEU A 20 -22.71 -6.38 10.73
C LEU A 20 -22.47 -4.86 10.72
N ALA A 21 -22.90 -4.13 11.76
CA ALA A 21 -22.73 -2.67 11.86
C ALA A 21 -21.31 -2.24 12.25
N PHE A 22 -20.50 -3.12 12.86
CA PHE A 22 -19.11 -2.85 13.21
C PHE A 22 -18.11 -3.34 12.15
N ALA A 23 -18.59 -3.97 11.07
CA ALA A 23 -17.74 -4.46 9.99
C ALA A 23 -17.42 -3.38 8.95
N GLU A 24 -18.03 -2.20 9.03
CA GLU A 24 -17.85 -1.13 8.06
C GLU A 24 -16.95 -0.02 8.62
N SER A 25 -15.86 0.26 7.87
CA SER A 25 -14.94 1.41 8.01
C SER A 25 -13.68 1.20 8.87
N ALA A 26 -12.86 0.20 8.55
CA ALA A 26 -11.43 0.51 8.52
C ALA A 26 -11.24 1.47 7.33
N PRO A 27 -10.70 2.68 7.51
CA PRO A 27 -10.33 3.51 6.37
C PRO A 27 -9.38 2.68 5.51
N GLN A 28 -9.77 2.37 4.27
CA GLN A 28 -8.76 2.09 3.27
C GLN A 28 -8.04 3.42 3.07
N GLU A 29 -6.98 3.64 3.83
CA GLU A 29 -6.01 4.68 3.52
C GLU A 29 -5.60 4.47 2.06
N GLY A 30 -5.90 5.46 1.23
CA GLY A 30 -5.39 5.51 -0.13
C GLY A 30 -3.86 5.51 -0.10
N PRO A 31 -3.21 5.26 -1.25
CA PRO A 31 -1.76 5.34 -1.33
C PRO A 31 -1.29 6.72 -0.83
N ALA A 32 -0.24 6.74 0.00
CA ALA A 32 0.29 7.97 0.61
C ALA A 32 0.76 9.02 -0.42
N PHE A 33 1.12 8.55 -1.62
CA PHE A 33 1.50 9.34 -2.78
C PHE A 33 1.40 8.48 -4.04
N THR A 34 1.50 9.11 -5.21
CA THR A 34 1.54 8.44 -6.51
C THR A 34 2.98 8.16 -6.93
N VAL A 35 3.29 6.92 -7.33
CA VAL A 35 4.58 6.58 -7.95
C VAL A 35 4.47 6.81 -9.47
N ALA A 36 5.03 7.91 -9.96
CA ALA A 36 5.06 8.22 -11.38
C ALA A 36 6.13 7.39 -12.12
N ARG A 37 7.32 7.24 -11.52
CA ARG A 37 8.40 6.37 -12.01
C ARG A 37 9.13 5.71 -10.85
N LEU A 38 9.44 4.42 -10.98
CA LEU A 38 10.36 3.71 -10.10
C LEU A 38 11.23 2.80 -10.97
N VAL A 39 12.47 3.22 -11.20
CA VAL A 39 13.36 2.57 -12.18
C VAL A 39 14.79 2.47 -11.67
N ILE A 40 15.55 1.52 -12.22
CA ILE A 40 16.99 1.47 -12.05
C ILE A 40 17.66 2.13 -13.25
N ALA A 41 18.64 2.98 -12.98
CA ALA A 41 19.37 3.75 -13.99
C ALA A 41 20.88 3.70 -13.77
N GLY A 42 21.65 3.90 -14.83
CA GLY A 42 23.10 3.99 -14.77
C GLY A 42 23.61 5.29 -14.15
N SER A 43 22.90 6.40 -14.38
CA SER A 43 23.21 7.71 -13.81
C SER A 43 21.94 8.53 -13.56
N ILE A 44 22.06 9.59 -12.75
CA ILE A 44 21.06 10.65 -12.59
C ILE A 44 21.68 11.95 -13.08
N GLU A 45 21.06 12.58 -14.07
CA GLU A 45 21.51 13.82 -14.69
C GLU A 45 20.34 14.80 -14.70
N ASP A 46 20.53 16.01 -14.18
CA ASP A 46 19.48 17.04 -14.10
C ASP A 46 18.15 16.56 -13.48
N ARG A 47 18.24 15.67 -12.49
CA ARG A 47 17.11 15.00 -11.79
C ARG A 47 16.34 14.01 -12.67
N GLU A 48 16.90 13.58 -13.78
CA GLU A 48 16.33 12.58 -14.67
C GLU A 48 17.19 11.30 -14.67
N PRO A 49 16.57 10.11 -14.70
CA PRO A 49 17.29 8.85 -14.83
C PRO A 49 17.80 8.67 -16.27
N VAL A 50 19.09 8.39 -16.41
CA VAL A 50 19.74 8.13 -17.71
C VAL A 50 20.23 6.67 -17.75
N GLY A 51 20.01 6.01 -18.89
CA GLY A 51 20.37 4.61 -19.06
C GLY A 51 19.54 3.67 -18.17
N ILE A 52 18.21 3.80 -18.26
CA ILE A 52 17.26 2.92 -17.56
C ILE A 52 17.45 1.48 -18.03
N VAL A 53 17.60 0.55 -17.10
CA VAL A 53 17.82 -0.86 -17.38
C VAL A 53 17.09 -1.75 -16.37
N ASP A 54 16.60 -2.91 -16.84
CA ASP A 54 16.01 -3.94 -15.97
C ASP A 54 17.07 -4.93 -15.45
N ALA A 55 18.24 -4.96 -16.09
CA ALA A 55 19.38 -5.79 -15.70
C ALA A 55 20.69 -5.09 -16.04
N PHE A 56 21.70 -5.30 -15.20
CA PHE A 56 23.05 -4.77 -15.35
C PHE A 56 24.06 -5.90 -15.24
N SER A 57 25.21 -5.75 -15.90
CA SER A 57 26.27 -6.77 -15.84
C SER A 57 26.84 -6.84 -14.42
N SER A 58 27.41 -7.98 -14.06
CA SER A 58 28.14 -8.13 -12.79
C SER A 58 29.37 -7.22 -12.68
N SER A 59 29.85 -6.68 -13.81
CA SER A 59 30.91 -5.68 -13.86
C SER A 59 30.42 -4.24 -13.66
N THR A 60 29.12 -4.02 -13.52
CA THR A 60 28.55 -2.68 -13.30
C THR A 60 28.78 -2.28 -11.85
N GLU A 61 29.69 -1.33 -11.64
CA GLU A 61 30.11 -0.92 -10.30
C GLU A 61 29.02 -0.16 -9.52
N LYS A 62 28.16 0.56 -10.23
CA LYS A 62 27.13 1.40 -9.61
C LYS A 62 25.89 1.50 -10.48
N VAL A 63 24.75 1.45 -9.82
CA VAL A 63 23.44 1.77 -10.37
C VAL A 63 22.68 2.64 -9.37
N TYR A 64 21.63 3.30 -9.84
CA TYR A 64 20.81 4.21 -9.06
C TYR A 64 19.36 3.74 -9.07
N CYS A 65 18.71 3.69 -7.91
CA CYS A 65 17.25 3.54 -7.84
C CYS A 65 16.63 4.94 -7.86
N PHE A 66 15.85 5.22 -8.89
CA PHE A 66 15.18 6.50 -9.10
C PHE A 66 13.70 6.36 -8.79
N LEU A 67 13.19 7.22 -7.92
CA LEU A 67 11.77 7.38 -7.62
C LEU A 67 11.33 8.78 -8.03
N GLU A 68 10.32 8.86 -8.88
CA GLU A 68 9.49 10.04 -9.03
C GLU A 68 8.16 9.81 -8.33
N ALA A 69 7.93 10.57 -7.27
CA ALA A 69 6.72 10.55 -6.48
C ALA A 69 5.97 11.88 -6.64
N THR A 70 4.65 11.80 -6.85
CA THR A 70 3.75 12.96 -6.95
C THR A 70 2.61 12.83 -5.94
N ASP A 71 1.81 13.87 -5.76
CA ASP A 71 0.62 13.85 -4.90
C ASP A 71 0.90 13.50 -3.43
N ILE A 72 2.04 13.97 -2.90
CA ILE A 72 2.43 13.76 -1.50
C ILE A 72 1.63 14.73 -0.62
N ALA A 73 0.67 14.21 0.14
CA ALA A 73 -0.25 15.03 0.94
C ALA A 73 0.35 15.51 2.27
N GLU A 74 1.23 14.71 2.87
CA GLU A 74 1.87 14.97 4.17
C GLU A 74 3.36 14.64 4.11
N ASP A 75 4.14 15.17 5.05
CA ASP A 75 5.58 14.90 5.15
C ASP A 75 5.85 13.39 5.16
N THR A 76 6.52 12.92 4.10
CA THR A 76 6.71 11.49 3.84
C THR A 76 8.19 11.13 3.88
N THR A 77 8.52 10.06 4.60
CA THR A 77 9.86 9.46 4.59
C THR A 77 9.87 8.24 3.69
N VAL A 78 10.80 8.20 2.74
CA VAL A 78 11.00 7.06 1.82
C VAL A 78 12.31 6.36 2.14
N SER A 79 12.25 5.03 2.28
CA SER A 79 13.41 4.17 2.50
C SER A 79 13.68 3.29 1.28
N PHE A 80 14.90 3.35 0.75
CA PHE A 80 15.35 2.46 -0.32
C PHE A 80 16.12 1.30 0.30
N VAL A 81 15.67 0.08 0.03
CA VAL A 81 16.29 -1.15 0.56
C VAL A 81 16.78 -1.99 -0.61
N TRP A 82 18.07 -2.34 -0.59
CA TRP A 82 18.69 -3.23 -1.56
C TRP A 82 18.93 -4.59 -0.92
N TYR A 83 18.45 -5.66 -1.57
CA TYR A 83 18.72 -7.04 -1.18
C TYR A 83 19.78 -7.62 -2.12
N ALA A 84 20.71 -8.38 -1.55
CA ALA A 84 21.79 -9.07 -2.27
C ALA A 84 21.45 -10.55 -2.49
#